data_AF-A0A398BCY4-F1
#
_entry.id   AF-A0A398BCY4-F1
#
_cell.length_a   1.000
_cell.length_b   1.000
_cell.length_c   1.000
_cell.angle_alpha   90.00
_cell.angle_beta   90.00
_cell.angle_gamma   90.00
#
_symmetry.space_group_name_H-M   'P 1'
#
loop_
_entity.id
_entity.type
_entity.pdbx_description
1 polymer ?
#
loop_
_entity_poly.entity_id
_entity_poly.type
_entity_poly.pdbx_seq_one_letter_code
_entity_poly.pdbx_strand_id
1 'polypeptide(L)'
;MEKGEKLTASVESIGLSQREFLTLFLLHSLSKKRNYPRAIHGELKSSFTGKVHSYDYLCKIAKQLVGSGHLSLYTEKRRNYYQITDKGKELFAWYQNNFSTRFTEVKLVIDRFVYDLTGSGPNPAVTHDLPEEYRSYISKIVSVKDLVRYVTLKTLFSKKPIYMGEIADLLRHKFGWIASNGYLYDLSHEMEEMGLLVGRWESEKRTKRYLRITDEGQYHYKQIADSAAHHVQEVQKYLASVLSFLEKE
;
A
#
# COMPACT_ATOMS: atom_id res chain seq x y z
N MET A 1 -9.13 29.23 12.71
CA MET A 1 -9.37 27.94 13.42
C MET A 1 -9.61 26.87 12.35
N GLU A 2 -8.55 26.23 11.87
CA GLU A 2 -8.67 25.12 10.93
C GLU A 2 -9.10 23.88 11.71
N LYS A 3 -10.30 23.37 11.38
CA LYS A 3 -10.74 22.05 11.81
C LYS A 3 -9.84 21.05 11.09
N GLY A 4 -8.91 20.43 11.82
CA GLY A 4 -8.06 19.38 11.29
C GLY A 4 -8.88 18.32 10.56
N GLU A 5 -8.53 18.08 9.30
CA GLU A 5 -9.11 17.02 8.49
C GLU A 5 -9.02 15.70 9.25
N LYS A 6 -10.20 15.10 9.51
CA LYS A 6 -10.25 13.74 10.05
C LYS A 6 -9.74 12.80 8.96
N LEU A 7 -8.59 12.20 9.22
CA LEU A 7 -8.01 11.17 8.36
C LEU A 7 -9.00 10.01 8.22
N THR A 8 -9.52 9.84 7.00
CA THR A 8 -10.43 8.74 6.66
C THR A 8 -9.67 7.47 6.30
N ALA A 9 -8.68 7.06 7.10
CA ALA A 9 -7.96 5.81 6.88
C ALA A 9 -8.66 4.69 7.68
N SER A 10 -9.19 3.68 6.98
CA SER A 10 -9.71 2.47 7.62
C SER A 10 -8.52 1.60 8.05
N VAL A 11 -8.64 0.75 9.07
CA VAL A 11 -7.45 -0.02 9.48
C VAL A 11 -6.99 -1.03 8.42
N GLU A 12 -7.93 -1.50 7.60
CA GLU A 12 -7.66 -2.32 6.41
C GLU A 12 -6.92 -1.51 5.33
N SER A 13 -7.06 -0.18 5.31
CA SER A 13 -6.33 0.68 4.39
C SER A 13 -4.89 0.93 4.81
N ILE A 14 -4.44 0.53 6.01
CA ILE A 14 -3.12 0.90 6.54
C ILE A 14 -1.98 0.04 5.94
N GLY A 15 -2.31 -1.04 5.22
CA GLY A 15 -1.37 -2.03 4.68
C GLY A 15 -0.44 -2.71 5.71
N LEU A 16 -0.39 -2.18 6.93
CA LEU A 16 0.11 -2.82 8.15
C LEU A 16 -0.83 -3.95 8.51
N SER A 17 -0.28 -5.00 9.08
CA SER A 17 -1.12 -5.93 9.82
C SER A 17 -1.84 -5.19 10.95
N GLN A 18 -3.04 -5.66 11.29
CA GLN A 18 -3.81 -5.18 12.43
C GLN A 18 -2.98 -5.11 13.72
N ARG A 19 -2.04 -6.04 13.91
CA ARG A 19 -1.13 -6.06 15.05
C ARG A 19 -0.12 -4.89 15.01
N GLU A 20 0.54 -4.69 13.87
CA GLU A 20 1.53 -3.62 13.70
C GLU A 20 0.89 -2.25 13.88
N PHE A 21 -0.27 -2.02 13.26
CA PHE A 21 -1.00 -0.77 13.40
C PHE A 21 -1.37 -0.47 14.85
N LEU A 22 -1.96 -1.43 15.57
CA LEU A 22 -2.36 -1.21 16.96
C LEU A 22 -1.17 -1.04 17.88
N THR A 23 -0.05 -1.71 17.60
CA THR A 23 1.20 -1.54 18.33
C THR A 23 1.70 -0.11 18.16
N LEU A 24 1.82 0.36 16.91
CA LEU A 24 2.24 1.71 16.59
C LEU A 24 1.30 2.76 17.21
N PHE A 25 -0.01 2.57 17.10
CA PHE A 25 -1.01 3.48 17.67
C PHE A 25 -0.94 3.56 19.19
N LEU A 26 -0.79 2.41 19.87
CA LEU A 26 -0.61 2.36 21.33
C LEU A 26 0.64 3.11 21.76
N LEU A 27 1.78 2.84 21.12
CA LEU A 27 3.05 3.48 21.43
C LEU A 27 2.99 5.00 21.18
N HIS A 28 2.42 5.44 20.05
CA HIS A 28 2.24 6.86 19.74
C HIS A 28 1.30 7.57 20.71
N SER A 29 0.19 6.95 21.09
CA SER A 29 -0.77 7.56 22.03
C SER A 29 -0.15 7.68 23.42
N LEU A 30 0.61 6.66 23.84
CA LEU A 30 1.24 6.58 25.16
C LEU A 30 2.55 7.35 25.27
N SER A 31 3.20 7.71 24.15
CA SER A 31 4.32 8.64 24.13
C SER A 31 3.90 10.07 24.46
N LYS A 32 2.68 10.47 24.09
CA LYS A 32 2.12 11.79 24.40
C LYS A 32 1.60 11.88 25.83
N LYS A 33 0.86 10.86 26.28
CA LYS A 33 0.31 10.82 27.64
C LYS A 33 0.03 9.38 28.08
N ARG A 34 0.26 9.11 29.36
CA ARG A 34 -0.26 7.91 30.03
C ARG A 34 -1.78 7.89 29.94
N ASN A 35 -2.36 6.73 29.61
CA ASN A 35 -3.80 6.64 29.37
C ASN A 35 -4.34 5.22 29.66
N TYR A 36 -5.66 5.09 29.81
CA TYR A 36 -6.33 3.82 30.04
C TYR A 36 -6.90 3.25 28.73
N PRO A 37 -6.98 1.92 28.56
CA PRO A 37 -7.27 1.29 27.28
C PRO A 37 -8.56 1.75 26.61
N ARG A 38 -9.60 2.06 27.39
CA ARG A 38 -10.90 2.51 26.84
C ARG A 38 -10.86 3.93 26.29
N ALA A 39 -10.03 4.82 26.85
CA ALA A 39 -9.80 6.13 26.26
C ALA A 39 -8.96 6.03 24.98
N ILE A 40 -7.90 5.21 24.98
CA ILE A 40 -7.08 4.96 23.79
C ILE A 40 -7.93 4.39 22.65
N HIS A 41 -8.83 3.45 22.94
CA HIS A 41 -9.77 2.92 21.94
C HIS A 41 -10.75 3.97 21.42
N GLY A 42 -11.17 4.92 22.27
CA GLY A 42 -11.98 6.06 21.86
C GLY A 42 -11.21 6.99 20.91
N GLU A 43 -9.96 7.31 21.23
CA GLU A 43 -9.05 8.10 20.39
C GLU A 43 -8.80 7.41 19.03
N LEU A 44 -8.67 6.08 19.03
CA LEU A 44 -8.56 5.29 17.80
C LEU A 44 -9.81 5.46 16.92
N LYS A 45 -11.01 5.33 17.50
CA LYS A 45 -12.28 5.51 16.79
C LYS A 45 -12.46 6.93 16.24
N SER A 46 -11.97 7.95 16.94
CA SER A 46 -12.11 9.33 16.48
C SER A 46 -11.10 9.71 15.40
N SER A 47 -9.92 9.09 15.40
CA SER A 47 -8.80 9.43 14.51
C SER A 47 -8.85 8.68 13.18
N PHE A 48 -9.54 7.54 13.12
CA PHE A 48 -9.62 6.68 11.94
C PHE A 48 -11.08 6.33 11.63
N THR A 49 -11.54 6.59 10.41
CA THR A 49 -12.89 6.22 9.96
C THR A 49 -12.86 4.88 9.22
N GLY A 50 -13.71 3.93 9.61
CA GLY A 50 -13.80 2.62 8.96
C GLY A 50 -13.96 1.49 9.98
N LYS A 51 -13.54 0.27 9.62
CA LYS A 51 -13.60 -0.89 10.52
C LYS A 51 -12.59 -0.71 11.66
N VAL A 52 -13.07 -0.20 12.79
CA VAL A 52 -12.25 -0.02 13.99
C VAL A 52 -12.07 -1.36 14.70
N HIS A 53 -10.83 -1.71 15.02
CA HIS A 53 -10.51 -2.97 15.67
C HIS A 53 -11.18 -3.13 17.04
N SER A 54 -11.43 -4.38 17.41
CA SER A 54 -12.10 -4.68 18.67
C SER A 54 -11.29 -4.19 19.86
N TYR A 55 -12.01 -3.67 20.86
CA TYR A 55 -11.44 -3.25 22.14
C TYR A 55 -10.61 -4.36 22.77
N ASP A 56 -11.09 -5.60 22.68
CA ASP A 56 -10.42 -6.79 23.24
C ASP A 56 -9.08 -7.05 22.58
N TYR A 57 -8.99 -6.86 21.26
CA TYR A 57 -7.74 -7.06 20.55
C TYR A 57 -6.72 -5.96 20.89
N LEU A 58 -7.15 -4.70 21.02
CA LEU A 58 -6.29 -3.63 21.55
C LEU A 58 -5.77 -3.96 22.94
N CYS A 59 -6.64 -4.45 23.83
CA CYS A 59 -6.24 -4.87 25.18
C CYS A 59 -5.26 -6.05 25.16
N LYS A 60 -5.43 -7.01 24.23
CA LYS A 60 -4.50 -8.12 24.02
C LYS A 60 -3.11 -7.61 23.64
N ILE A 61 -3.02 -6.70 22.67
CA ILE A 61 -1.74 -6.11 22.26
C ILE A 61 -1.10 -5.33 23.41
N ALA A 62 -1.87 -4.50 24.14
CA ALA A 62 -1.36 -3.76 25.29
C ALA A 62 -0.77 -4.70 26.37
N LYS A 63 -1.44 -5.81 26.68
CA LYS A 63 -0.91 -6.83 27.61
C LYS A 63 0.38 -7.47 27.11
N GLN A 64 0.49 -7.77 25.82
CA GLN A 64 1.74 -8.29 25.23
C GLN A 64 2.89 -7.30 25.33
N LEU A 65 2.62 -6.01 25.09
CA LEU A 65 3.63 -4.96 25.24
C LEU A 65 4.07 -4.76 26.70
N VAL A 66 3.15 -4.95 27.66
CA VAL A 66 3.52 -5.00 29.09
C VAL A 66 4.41 -6.21 29.38
N GLY A 67 4.00 -7.40 28.96
CA GLY A 67 4.77 -8.63 29.21
C GLY A 67 6.17 -8.63 28.58
N SER A 68 6.39 -7.83 27.53
CA SER A 68 7.68 -7.65 26.87
C SER A 68 8.48 -6.43 27.35
N GLY A 69 7.94 -5.66 28.30
CA GLY A 69 8.59 -4.50 28.91
C GLY A 69 8.55 -3.21 28.08
N HIS A 70 7.77 -3.15 27.00
CA HIS A 70 7.59 -1.95 26.18
C HIS A 70 6.57 -0.98 26.78
N LEU A 71 5.65 -1.48 27.59
CA LEU A 71 4.72 -0.67 28.38
C LEU A 71 4.83 -1.06 29.85
N SER A 72 4.57 -0.12 30.75
CA SER A 72 4.32 -0.38 32.17
C SER A 72 2.82 -0.23 32.46
N LEU A 73 2.32 -1.05 33.37
CA LEU A 73 0.95 -1.00 33.87
C LEU A 73 0.95 -0.54 35.33
N TYR A 74 0.11 0.43 35.66
CA TYR A 74 -0.12 0.82 37.05
C TYR A 74 -1.61 1.10 37.29
N THR A 75 -2.02 1.03 38.55
CA THR A 75 -3.43 1.20 38.94
C THR A 75 -3.60 2.48 39.74
N GLU A 76 -4.51 3.34 39.29
CA GLU A 76 -4.85 4.59 39.97
C GLU A 76 -6.38 4.70 40.06
N LYS A 77 -6.91 4.94 41.27
CA LYS A 77 -8.35 5.07 41.54
C LYS A 77 -9.19 3.94 40.92
N ARG A 78 -8.74 2.68 41.12
CA ARG A 78 -9.34 1.44 40.58
C ARG A 78 -9.37 1.35 39.04
N ARG A 79 -8.56 2.14 38.33
CA ARG A 79 -8.39 2.04 36.87
C ARG A 79 -6.95 1.71 36.53
N ASN A 80 -6.78 0.87 35.52
CA ASN A 80 -5.49 0.48 34.98
C ASN A 80 -5.06 1.45 33.89
N TYR A 81 -3.88 2.02 34.05
CA TYR A 81 -3.25 2.94 33.10
C TYR A 81 -2.00 2.28 32.50
N TYR A 82 -1.79 2.54 31.23
CA TYR A 82 -0.56 2.21 30.53
C TYR A 82 0.33 3.44 30.41
N GLN A 83 1.63 3.21 30.44
CA GLN A 83 2.66 4.20 30.18
C GLN A 83 3.75 3.56 29.34
N ILE A 84 4.31 4.31 28.39
CA ILE A 84 5.43 3.85 27.57
C ILE A 84 6.72 3.81 28.41
N THR A 85 7.51 2.75 28.27
CA THR A 85 8.85 2.65 28.87
C THR A 85 9.91 3.17 27.90
N ASP A 86 11.16 3.31 28.31
CA ASP A 86 12.24 3.69 27.38
C ASP A 86 12.43 2.63 26.28
N LYS A 87 12.36 1.34 26.63
CA LYS A 87 12.30 0.24 25.66
C LYS A 87 11.12 0.38 24.70
N GLY A 88 9.97 0.87 25.18
CA GLY A 88 8.82 1.18 24.34
C GLY A 88 9.07 2.33 23.38
N LYS A 89 9.79 3.38 23.80
CA LYS A 89 10.18 4.50 22.94
C LYS A 89 11.16 4.04 21.85
N GLU A 90 12.13 3.19 22.20
CA GLU A 90 13.03 2.57 21.23
C GLU A 90 12.26 1.76 20.19
N LEU A 91 11.29 0.94 20.62
CA LEU A 91 10.42 0.19 19.70
C LEU A 91 9.59 1.14 18.82
N PHE A 92 9.08 2.24 19.38
CA PHE A 92 8.33 3.23 18.62
C PHE A 92 9.18 3.89 17.54
N ALA A 93 10.39 4.35 17.89
CA ALA A 93 11.36 4.90 16.96
C ALA A 93 11.77 3.88 15.87
N TRP A 94 11.95 2.62 16.25
CA TRP A 94 12.23 1.54 15.30
C TRP A 94 11.09 1.37 14.30
N TYR A 95 9.83 1.41 14.76
CA TYR A 95 8.67 1.33 13.88
C TYR A 95 8.58 2.56 12.96
N GLN A 96 8.81 3.77 13.48
CA GLN A 96 8.85 4.99 12.66
C GLN A 96 9.88 4.86 11.54
N ASN A 97 11.11 4.44 11.87
CA ASN A 97 12.19 4.31 10.89
C ASN A 97 11.90 3.21 9.84
N ASN A 98 11.52 2.01 10.26
CA ASN A 98 11.29 0.90 9.33
C ASN A 98 10.06 1.12 8.44
N PHE A 99 9.00 1.71 8.98
CA PHE A 99 7.79 1.96 8.21
C PHE A 99 7.90 3.20 7.35
N SER A 100 8.61 4.24 7.80
CA SER A 100 8.82 5.46 7.00
C SER A 100 9.57 5.14 5.71
N THR A 101 10.69 4.41 5.78
CA THR A 101 11.44 4.01 4.59
C THR A 101 10.58 3.20 3.64
N ARG A 102 9.91 2.15 4.13
CA ARG A 102 9.05 1.31 3.30
C ARG A 102 7.91 2.10 2.64
N PHE A 103 7.20 2.94 3.39
CA PHE A 103 6.08 3.71 2.83
C PHE A 103 6.54 4.79 1.87
N THR A 104 7.72 5.38 2.11
CA THR A 104 8.34 6.32 1.17
C THR A 104 8.64 5.61 -0.15
N GLU A 105 9.31 4.47 -0.11
CA GLU A 105 9.64 3.68 -1.31
C GLU A 105 8.38 3.26 -2.09
N VAL A 106 7.37 2.75 -1.40
CA VAL A 106 6.09 2.39 -2.02
C VAL A 106 5.40 3.63 -2.59
N LYS A 107 5.42 4.77 -1.89
CA LYS A 107 4.83 6.01 -2.36
C LYS A 107 5.49 6.49 -3.65
N LEU A 108 6.81 6.37 -3.79
CA LEU A 108 7.49 6.73 -5.04
C LEU A 108 6.95 5.93 -6.24
N VAL A 109 6.68 4.62 -6.06
CA VAL A 109 6.06 3.79 -7.10
C VAL A 109 4.65 4.28 -7.42
N ILE A 110 3.83 4.54 -6.40
CA ILE A 110 2.45 5.02 -6.58
C ILE A 110 2.39 6.41 -7.22
N ASP A 111 3.28 7.32 -6.84
CA ASP A 111 3.38 8.67 -7.43
C ASP A 111 3.63 8.58 -8.95
N ARG A 112 4.53 7.70 -9.38
CA ARG A 112 4.81 7.46 -10.81
C ARG A 112 3.58 6.91 -11.55
N PHE A 113 2.82 6.01 -10.92
CA PHE A 113 1.54 5.53 -11.48
C PHE A 113 0.50 6.64 -11.58
N VAL A 114 0.33 7.45 -10.53
CA VAL A 114 -0.59 8.60 -10.54
C VAL A 114 -0.24 9.57 -11.66
N TYR A 115 1.04 9.93 -11.78
CA TYR A 115 1.49 10.80 -12.87
C TYR A 115 1.22 10.18 -14.24
N ASP A 116 1.51 8.90 -14.43
CA ASP A 116 1.32 8.25 -15.73
C ASP A 116 -0.15 8.09 -16.14
N LEU A 117 -1.04 7.89 -15.16
CA LEU A 117 -2.48 7.74 -15.34
C LEU A 117 -3.20 9.08 -15.51
N THR A 118 -2.75 10.13 -14.82
CA THR A 118 -3.50 11.40 -14.71
C THR A 118 -2.80 12.57 -15.40
N GLY A 119 -1.50 12.47 -15.69
CA GLY A 119 -0.67 13.57 -16.18
C GLY A 119 -0.38 14.64 -15.11
N SER A 120 -0.67 14.35 -13.84
CA SER A 120 -0.57 15.31 -12.74
C SER A 120 0.11 14.72 -11.50
N GLY A 121 0.60 15.59 -10.62
CA GLY A 121 1.27 15.19 -9.39
C GLY A 121 2.78 14.91 -9.56
N PRO A 122 3.44 14.39 -8.51
CA PRO A 122 4.87 14.12 -8.53
C PRO A 122 5.23 13.00 -9.50
N ASN A 123 6.32 13.15 -10.23
CA ASN A 123 6.92 12.10 -11.06
C ASN A 123 8.41 11.90 -10.71
N PRO A 124 8.70 11.32 -9.55
CA PRO A 124 10.09 11.09 -9.13
C PRO A 124 10.77 10.09 -10.06
N ALA A 125 12.01 10.37 -10.45
CA ALA A 125 12.81 9.46 -11.26
C ALA A 125 12.97 8.08 -10.57
N VAL A 126 13.07 7.01 -11.37
CA VAL A 126 13.43 5.68 -10.86
C VAL A 126 14.95 5.66 -10.64
N THR A 127 15.38 5.60 -9.39
CA THR A 127 16.80 5.50 -9.02
C THR A 127 17.21 4.07 -8.70
N HIS A 128 16.27 3.23 -8.26
CA HIS A 128 16.45 1.82 -7.97
C HIS A 128 15.10 1.09 -8.03
N ASP A 129 15.16 -0.23 -8.09
CA ASP A 129 13.97 -1.09 -8.01
C ASP A 129 13.45 -1.14 -6.57
N LEU A 130 12.13 -1.22 -6.41
CA LEU A 130 11.49 -1.44 -5.12
C LEU A 130 12.07 -2.71 -4.48
N PRO A 131 12.62 -2.60 -3.25
CA PRO A 131 13.13 -3.75 -2.51
C PRO A 131 12.11 -4.88 -2.44
N GLU A 132 12.59 -6.12 -2.59
CA GLU A 132 11.72 -7.30 -2.69
C GLU A 132 10.79 -7.46 -1.48
N GLU A 133 11.32 -7.18 -0.29
CA GLU A 133 10.61 -7.14 0.99
C GLU A 133 9.41 -6.17 1.00
N TYR A 134 9.41 -5.13 0.15
CA TYR A 134 8.32 -4.15 0.05
C TYR A 134 7.33 -4.46 -1.08
N ARG A 135 7.67 -5.35 -2.02
CA ARG A 135 6.79 -5.69 -3.16
C ARG A 135 5.46 -6.30 -2.71
N SER A 136 5.50 -7.14 -1.67
CA SER A 136 4.30 -7.74 -1.08
C SER A 136 3.36 -6.72 -0.43
N TYR A 137 3.84 -5.50 -0.18
CA TYR A 137 3.03 -4.42 0.36
C TYR A 137 2.19 -3.74 -0.72
N ILE A 138 2.73 -3.59 -1.94
CA ILE A 138 1.98 -3.04 -3.08
C ILE A 138 0.70 -3.85 -3.32
N SER A 139 0.78 -5.18 -3.35
CA SER A 139 -0.40 -6.03 -3.57
C SER A 139 -1.46 -5.97 -2.47
N LYS A 140 -1.15 -5.40 -1.30
CA LYS A 140 -2.13 -5.18 -0.21
C LYS A 140 -2.88 -3.87 -0.34
N ILE A 141 -2.28 -2.87 -0.98
CA ILE A 141 -2.83 -1.50 -1.05
C ILE A 141 -3.41 -1.18 -2.42
N VAL A 142 -2.91 -1.81 -3.48
CA VAL A 142 -3.35 -1.58 -4.85
C VAL A 142 -3.56 -2.90 -5.59
N SER A 143 -4.54 -2.91 -6.47
CA SER A 143 -4.76 -4.01 -7.43
C SER A 143 -3.60 -4.09 -8.44
N VAL A 144 -2.64 -4.97 -8.17
CA VAL A 144 -1.54 -5.33 -9.10
C VAL A 144 -2.10 -5.70 -10.47
N LYS A 145 -3.23 -6.42 -10.48
CA LYS A 145 -3.94 -6.83 -11.70
C LYS A 145 -4.31 -5.63 -12.57
N ASP A 146 -4.93 -4.61 -11.98
CA ASP A 146 -5.41 -3.45 -12.73
C ASP A 146 -4.25 -2.58 -13.23
N LEU A 147 -3.19 -2.44 -12.42
CA LEU A 147 -1.98 -1.73 -12.84
C LEU A 147 -1.30 -2.39 -14.04
N VAL A 148 -1.10 -3.72 -13.98
CA VAL A 148 -0.47 -4.46 -15.08
C VAL A 148 -1.36 -4.45 -16.32
N ARG A 149 -2.68 -4.61 -16.16
CA ARG A 149 -3.65 -4.48 -17.28
C ARG A 149 -3.56 -3.13 -17.95
N TYR A 150 -3.60 -2.06 -17.16
CA TYR A 150 -3.45 -0.69 -17.65
C TYR A 150 -2.16 -0.52 -18.45
N VAL A 151 -1.02 -0.90 -17.87
CA VAL A 151 0.29 -0.75 -18.51
C VAL A 151 0.37 -1.56 -19.80
N THR A 152 -0.15 -2.79 -19.80
CA THR A 152 -0.19 -3.67 -20.96
C THR A 152 -1.01 -3.07 -22.09
N LEU A 153 -2.26 -2.67 -21.80
CA LEU A 153 -3.15 -2.08 -22.79
C LEU A 153 -2.64 -0.74 -23.31
N LYS A 154 -2.13 0.14 -22.43
CA LYS A 154 -1.53 1.43 -22.82
C LYS A 154 -0.35 1.22 -23.78
N THR A 155 0.50 0.24 -23.49
CA THR A 155 1.66 -0.07 -24.33
C THR A 155 1.20 -0.59 -25.70
N LEU A 156 0.24 -1.52 -25.72
CA LEU A 156 -0.29 -2.09 -26.96
C LEU A 156 -1.15 -1.12 -27.77
N PHE A 157 -1.72 -0.08 -27.14
CA PHE A 157 -2.46 0.98 -27.82
C PHE A 157 -1.58 1.73 -28.84
N SER A 158 -0.25 1.76 -28.62
CA SER A 158 0.73 2.29 -29.58
C SER A 158 1.02 1.36 -30.79
N LYS A 159 0.24 0.28 -30.94
CA LYS A 159 0.19 -0.68 -32.08
C LYS A 159 1.44 -1.52 -32.35
N LYS A 160 2.40 -1.60 -31.42
CA LYS A 160 3.50 -2.55 -31.51
C LYS A 160 3.14 -3.85 -30.78
N PRO A 161 3.31 -5.03 -31.41
CA PRO A 161 3.20 -6.30 -30.70
C PRO A 161 4.28 -6.39 -29.63
N ILE A 162 3.93 -6.85 -28.43
CA ILE A 162 4.88 -7.00 -27.31
C ILE A 162 4.68 -8.35 -26.63
N TYR A 163 5.69 -8.85 -25.92
CA TYR A 163 5.52 -9.98 -25.00
C TYR A 163 5.64 -9.54 -23.54
N MET A 164 5.16 -10.37 -22.60
CA MET A 164 5.08 -9.99 -21.18
C MET A 164 6.43 -9.69 -20.51
N GLY A 165 7.54 -10.18 -21.05
CA GLY A 165 8.88 -9.78 -20.59
C GLY A 165 9.17 -8.30 -20.83
N GLU A 166 8.72 -7.73 -21.96
CA GLU A 166 8.87 -6.30 -22.22
C GLU A 166 7.98 -5.45 -21.30
N ILE A 167 6.83 -5.98 -20.89
CA ILE A 167 5.99 -5.34 -19.86
C ILE A 167 6.68 -5.37 -18.49
N ALA A 168 7.34 -6.48 -18.14
CA ALA A 168 8.13 -6.56 -16.91
C ALA A 168 9.24 -5.49 -16.89
N ASP A 169 9.97 -5.37 -18.01
CA ASP A 169 11.00 -4.34 -18.17
C ASP A 169 10.40 -2.94 -18.09
N LEU A 170 9.26 -2.67 -18.74
CA LEU A 170 8.63 -1.36 -18.67
C LEU A 170 8.16 -1.01 -17.26
N LEU A 171 7.58 -1.98 -16.53
CA LEU A 171 7.20 -1.80 -15.13
C LEU A 171 8.41 -1.40 -14.27
N ARG A 172 9.53 -2.11 -14.48
CA ARG A 172 10.79 -1.86 -13.78
C ARG A 172 11.33 -0.47 -14.06
N HIS A 173 11.54 -0.13 -15.33
CA HIS A 173 12.22 1.11 -15.71
C HIS A 173 11.38 2.35 -15.46
N LYS A 174 10.05 2.26 -15.59
CA LYS A 174 9.15 3.41 -15.49
C LYS A 174 8.61 3.64 -14.09
N PHE A 175 8.35 2.56 -13.35
CA PHE A 175 7.72 2.66 -12.03
C PHE A 175 8.63 2.20 -10.90
N GLY A 176 9.77 1.59 -11.20
CA GLY A 176 10.65 0.99 -10.18
C GLY A 176 10.04 -0.24 -9.54
N TRP A 177 9.08 -0.92 -10.20
CA TRP A 177 8.37 -2.06 -9.64
C TRP A 177 8.33 -3.22 -10.61
N ILE A 178 8.40 -4.45 -10.10
CA ILE A 178 8.46 -5.67 -10.89
C ILE A 178 7.38 -6.63 -10.41
N ALA A 179 6.55 -7.11 -11.33
CA ALA A 179 5.66 -8.24 -11.11
C ALA A 179 6.36 -9.55 -11.48
N SER A 180 5.95 -10.68 -10.88
CA SER A 180 6.57 -11.97 -11.21
C SER A 180 6.21 -12.38 -12.65
N ASN A 181 7.16 -13.01 -13.34
CA ASN A 181 6.93 -13.45 -14.73
C ASN A 181 5.73 -14.40 -14.85
N GLY A 182 5.60 -15.37 -13.93
CA GLY A 182 4.45 -16.28 -13.91
C GLY A 182 3.12 -15.52 -13.85
N TYR A 183 3.02 -14.55 -12.94
CA TYR A 183 1.83 -13.71 -12.81
C TYR A 183 1.52 -12.89 -14.07
N LEU A 184 2.54 -12.33 -14.73
CA LEU A 184 2.34 -11.59 -15.97
C LEU A 184 1.78 -12.48 -17.08
N TYR A 185 2.28 -13.72 -17.21
CA TYR A 185 1.77 -14.66 -18.20
C TYR A 185 0.35 -15.15 -17.86
N ASP A 186 0.07 -15.46 -16.60
CA ASP A 186 -1.29 -15.82 -16.15
C ASP A 186 -2.28 -14.71 -16.46
N LEU A 187 -1.91 -13.46 -16.17
CA LEU A 187 -2.74 -12.30 -16.47
C LEU A 187 -2.89 -12.07 -17.97
N SER A 188 -1.85 -12.30 -18.77
CA SER A 188 -1.95 -12.21 -20.23
C SER A 188 -2.97 -13.19 -20.78
N HIS A 189 -2.98 -14.41 -20.24
CA HIS A 189 -3.92 -15.45 -20.66
C HIS A 189 -5.35 -15.08 -20.29
N GLU A 190 -5.58 -14.61 -19.06
CA GLU A 190 -6.89 -14.10 -18.63
C GLU A 190 -7.37 -12.96 -19.54
N MET A 191 -6.48 -12.03 -19.93
CA MET A 191 -6.83 -10.94 -20.84
C MET A 191 -7.16 -11.42 -22.26
N GLU A 192 -6.56 -12.51 -22.73
CA GLU A 192 -6.95 -13.16 -23.99
C GLU A 192 -8.30 -13.86 -23.89
N GLU A 193 -8.58 -14.56 -22.79
CA GLU A 193 -9.88 -15.21 -22.53
C GLU A 193 -11.02 -14.19 -22.45
N MET A 194 -10.75 -13.01 -21.88
CA MET A 194 -11.69 -11.88 -21.86
C MET A 194 -11.81 -11.16 -23.21
N GLY A 195 -11.07 -11.59 -24.24
CA GLY A 195 -11.10 -10.98 -25.56
C GLY A 195 -10.43 -9.62 -25.66
N LEU A 196 -9.67 -9.18 -24.63
CA LEU A 196 -8.98 -7.88 -24.64
C LEU A 196 -7.69 -7.92 -25.47
N LEU A 197 -7.05 -9.10 -25.51
CA LEU A 197 -5.80 -9.34 -26.21
C LEU A 197 -5.91 -10.54 -27.15
N VAL A 198 -5.01 -10.61 -28.13
CA VAL A 198 -4.76 -11.80 -28.94
C VAL A 198 -3.27 -12.06 -29.03
N GLY A 199 -2.87 -13.30 -28.78
CA GLY A 199 -1.48 -13.74 -28.71
C GLY A 199 -1.08 -14.66 -29.85
N ARG A 200 0.13 -14.45 -30.38
CA ARG A 200 0.78 -15.31 -31.37
C ARG A 200 2.15 -15.74 -30.85
N TRP A 201 2.44 -17.03 -30.93
CA TRP A 201 3.78 -17.54 -30.64
C TRP A 201 4.78 -17.09 -31.70
N GLU A 202 5.97 -16.70 -31.27
CA GLU A 202 7.08 -16.32 -32.16
C GLU A 202 7.49 -17.49 -33.08
N SER A 203 7.51 -18.70 -32.53
CA SER A 203 7.89 -19.93 -33.22
C SER A 203 7.22 -21.15 -32.58
N GLU A 204 7.39 -22.33 -33.20
CA GLU A 204 6.93 -23.61 -32.68
C GLU A 204 7.51 -23.96 -31.31
N LYS A 205 8.70 -23.43 -30.97
CA LYS A 205 9.34 -23.61 -29.66
C LYS A 205 8.65 -22.81 -28.54
N ARG A 206 7.70 -21.92 -28.87
CA ARG A 206 6.84 -21.18 -27.93
C ARG A 206 7.60 -20.45 -26.82
N THR A 207 8.72 -19.82 -27.16
CA THR A 207 9.55 -19.08 -26.19
C THR A 207 8.99 -17.70 -25.86
N LYS A 208 8.38 -17.02 -26.85
CA LYS A 208 7.76 -15.70 -26.68
C LYS A 208 6.35 -15.69 -27.28
N ARG A 209 5.39 -15.15 -26.52
CA ARG A 209 4.01 -14.93 -26.95
C ARG A 209 3.81 -13.44 -27.19
N TYR A 210 3.78 -13.02 -28.45
CA TYR A 210 3.52 -11.64 -28.82
C TYR A 210 2.03 -11.37 -28.77
N LEU A 211 1.66 -10.35 -28.02
CA LEU A 211 0.30 -9.90 -27.77
C LEU A 211 -0.01 -8.70 -28.67
N ARG A 212 -1.27 -8.59 -29.06
CA ARG A 212 -1.87 -7.41 -29.68
C ARG A 212 -3.18 -7.09 -28.98
N ILE A 213 -3.51 -5.81 -28.89
CA ILE A 213 -4.81 -5.36 -28.39
C ILE A 213 -5.89 -5.63 -29.44
N THR A 214 -7.06 -6.09 -28.99
CA THR A 214 -8.26 -6.24 -29.84
C THR A 214 -9.06 -4.93 -29.88
N ASP A 215 -10.11 -4.87 -30.70
CA ASP A 215 -11.03 -3.72 -30.68
C ASP A 215 -11.76 -3.62 -29.34
N GLU A 216 -12.14 -4.77 -28.75
CA GLU A 216 -12.73 -4.86 -27.41
C GLU A 216 -11.76 -4.33 -26.33
N GLY A 217 -10.47 -4.70 -26.44
CA GLY A 217 -9.42 -4.19 -25.56
C GLY A 217 -9.25 -2.68 -25.67
N GLN A 218 -9.35 -2.12 -26.88
CA GLN A 218 -9.30 -0.66 -27.09
C GLN A 218 -10.52 0.04 -26.49
N TYR A 219 -11.70 -0.54 -26.62
CA TYR A 219 -12.94 -0.01 -26.05
C TYR A 219 -12.87 0.06 -24.51
N HIS A 220 -12.41 -1.02 -23.88
CA HIS A 220 -12.30 -1.09 -22.41
C HIS A 220 -11.08 -0.38 -21.83
N TYR A 221 -10.09 -0.01 -22.63
CA TYR A 221 -8.86 0.63 -22.16
C TYR A 221 -9.14 1.85 -21.27
N LYS A 222 -10.03 2.75 -21.73
CA LYS A 222 -10.36 3.97 -20.98
C LYS A 222 -10.99 3.66 -19.62
N GLN A 223 -11.92 2.71 -19.56
CA GLN A 223 -12.57 2.31 -18.31
C GLN A 223 -11.57 1.71 -17.30
N ILE A 224 -10.63 0.88 -17.78
CA ILE A 224 -9.57 0.31 -16.96
C ILE A 224 -8.62 1.41 -16.46
N ALA A 225 -8.24 2.35 -17.33
CA ALA A 225 -7.39 3.48 -16.96
C ALA A 225 -8.06 4.39 -15.92
N ASP A 226 -9.33 4.76 -16.12
CA ASP A 226 -10.07 5.64 -15.20
C ASP A 226 -10.26 4.97 -13.82
N SER A 227 -10.59 3.66 -13.80
CA SER A 227 -10.69 2.88 -12.57
C SER A 227 -9.34 2.79 -11.84
N ALA A 228 -8.28 2.48 -12.56
CA ALA A 228 -6.93 2.43 -12.00
C ALA A 228 -6.50 3.81 -11.45
N ALA A 229 -6.76 4.89 -12.18
CA ALA A 229 -6.45 6.26 -11.80
C ALA A 229 -7.11 6.64 -10.46
N HIS A 230 -8.42 6.41 -10.35
CA HIS A 230 -9.15 6.66 -9.10
C HIS A 230 -8.54 5.89 -7.93
N HIS A 231 -8.24 4.59 -8.13
CA HIS A 231 -7.70 3.76 -7.06
C HIS A 231 -6.29 4.19 -6.63
N VAL A 232 -5.38 4.47 -7.57
CA VAL A 232 -4.01 4.90 -7.21
C VAL A 232 -3.98 6.27 -6.54
N GLN A 233 -4.89 7.19 -6.89
CA GLN A 233 -5.00 8.49 -6.23
C GLN A 233 -5.43 8.35 -4.77
N GLU A 234 -6.39 7.46 -4.48
CA GLU A 234 -6.80 7.18 -3.10
C GLU A 234 -5.66 6.54 -2.30
N VAL A 235 -4.91 5.61 -2.90
CA VAL A 235 -3.72 5.02 -2.29
C VAL A 235 -2.64 6.08 -2.04
N GLN A 236 -2.43 7.01 -2.97
CA GLN A 236 -1.45 8.09 -2.82
C GLN A 236 -1.78 9.01 -1.63
N LYS A 237 -3.04 9.46 -1.53
CA LYS A 237 -3.52 10.28 -0.39
C LYS A 237 -3.36 9.52 0.92
N TYR A 238 -3.67 8.23 0.90
CA TYR A 238 -3.51 7.35 2.05
C TYR A 238 -2.03 7.24 2.49
N LEU A 239 -1.09 6.99 1.57
CA LEU A 239 0.33 6.90 1.90
C LEU A 239 0.88 8.23 2.43
N ALA A 240 0.48 9.36 1.85
CA ALA A 240 0.86 10.69 2.33
C ALA A 240 0.36 10.93 3.77
N SER A 241 -0.87 10.50 4.07
CA SER A 241 -1.45 10.60 5.41
C SER A 241 -0.70 9.76 6.44
N VAL A 242 -0.28 8.55 6.08
CA VAL A 242 0.47 7.67 6.97
C VAL A 242 1.88 8.18 7.21
N LEU A 243 2.57 8.67 6.18
CA LEU A 243 3.88 9.30 6.34
C LEU A 243 3.78 10.51 7.27
N SER A 244 2.80 11.39 7.07
CA SER A 244 2.56 12.53 7.98
C SER A 244 2.25 12.08 9.41
N PHE A 245 1.56 10.95 9.61
CA PHE A 245 1.34 10.39 10.95
C PHE A 245 2.63 9.88 11.60
N LEU A 246 3.53 9.28 10.81
CA LEU A 246 4.81 8.77 11.30
C LEU A 246 5.83 9.89 11.59
N GLU A 247 5.78 10.99 10.85
CA GLU A 247 6.69 12.14 10.95
C GLU A 247 6.36 13.12 12.07
N LYS A 248 5.17 13.03 12.70
CA LYS A 248 4.77 13.94 13.78
C LYS A 248 5.56 13.69 15.07
N GLU A 249 6.61 14.48 15.23
CA GLU A 249 7.21 14.90 16.52
C GLU A 249 6.29 15.90 17.25
#